data_AF-A0A2V1AIK5-F1
#
_entry.id   AF-A0A2V1AIK5-F1
#
_cell.length_a   1.000
_cell.length_b   1.000
_cell.length_c   1.000
_cell.angle_alpha   90.00
_cell.angle_beta   90.00
_cell.angle_gamma   90.00
#
_symmetry.space_group_name_H-M   'P 1'
#
loop_
_entity.id
_entity.type
_entity.pdbx_description
1 polymer ?
#
loop_
_entity_poly.entity_id
_entity_poly.type
_entity_poly.pdbx_seq_one_letter_code
_entity_poly.pdbx_strand_id
1 'polypeptide(L)'
;MAPFATEELEQLQKEINAKNPTDVLQFCANFFNSKLALQRNHLWQVEAKAKAAGIEVFPQLEAGAIDANGQGTIPCVRQPSFKSPFGDNDPHSDHTNHREEHKQEDSAGLFKGFGAGRRAQNAATPELDPNDPSASAGPQDAPPKPANKLPLAFNANRRTSVSAEAMNPDKFKSDSWKPPVNDLTDEQRSELAKTLSSNFLFQQLDKKAKATVVSALQKKQYTQGTEIITQGDVGDYFYIIESGTVDFYVNGTKVNTSGDGSSFGELALMYNSPRAATATAASDVTCWALDRATFRRILLEGTFNRRIMYEDFLKDVTVLSGLTHQERSKLADALSTEMFHAGDNIVTEGATGDKFYLIESGTCEISKQSEGVIGTIGKGNYFGEVALLNDLPRQATVKALDNVIVATLDKSGFTRLLGPALDLLREHDPTAVH
;
A
#
# COMPACT_ATOMS: atom_id res chain seq x y z
N MET A 1 -1.34 19.88 24.39
CA MET A 1 -1.72 18.62 25.07
C MET A 1 -2.89 18.92 25.99
N ALA A 2 -3.97 18.13 25.96
CA ALA A 2 -5.18 18.41 26.72
C ALA A 2 -4.96 18.23 28.24
N PRO A 3 -5.42 19.16 29.10
CA PRO A 3 -5.16 19.16 30.54
C PRO A 3 -5.77 17.97 31.30
N PHE A 4 -6.74 17.25 30.72
CA PHE A 4 -7.36 16.07 31.32
C PHE A 4 -6.45 14.84 31.34
N ALA A 5 -5.55 14.70 30.35
CA ALA A 5 -4.67 13.54 30.28
C ALA A 5 -3.61 13.57 31.39
N THR A 6 -3.22 14.76 31.86
CA THR A 6 -2.20 14.92 32.90
C THR A 6 -2.73 14.59 34.30
N GLU A 7 -3.99 14.91 34.62
CA GLU A 7 -4.56 14.70 35.95
C GLU A 7 -4.76 13.21 36.31
N GLU A 8 -5.27 12.41 35.36
CA GLU A 8 -5.48 10.97 35.60
C GLU A 8 -4.16 10.19 35.72
N LEU A 9 -3.13 10.62 34.99
CA LEU A 9 -1.78 10.06 35.10
C LEU A 9 -1.12 10.42 36.45
N GLU A 10 -1.34 11.63 36.97
CA GLU A 10 -0.89 12.03 38.30
C GLU A 10 -1.57 11.21 39.42
N GLN A 11 -2.87 10.92 39.27
CA GLN A 11 -3.59 10.06 40.23
C GLN A 11 -3.09 8.61 40.20
N LEU A 12 -2.86 8.05 39.01
CA LEU A 12 -2.25 6.72 38.86
C LEU A 12 -0.89 6.67 39.53
N GLN A 13 -0.04 7.67 39.28
CA GLN A 13 1.30 7.75 39.87
C GLN A 13 1.25 7.82 41.40
N LYS A 14 0.28 8.55 41.97
CA LYS A 14 0.06 8.59 43.42
C LYS A 14 -0.36 7.23 43.97
N GLU A 15 -1.23 6.50 43.27
CA GLU A 15 -1.69 5.17 43.70
C GLU A 15 -0.60 4.10 43.61
N ILE A 16 0.23 4.14 42.57
CA ILE A 16 1.40 3.25 42.43
C ILE A 16 2.38 3.49 43.59
N ASN A 17 2.69 4.75 43.89
CA ASN A 17 3.60 5.10 44.98
C ASN A 17 3.05 4.71 46.36
N ALA A 18 1.72 4.76 46.55
CA ALA A 18 1.09 4.42 47.83
C ALA A 18 0.97 2.92 48.07
N LYS A 19 0.61 2.14 47.03
CA LYS A 19 0.34 0.69 47.16
C LYS A 19 1.56 -0.18 46.82
N ASN A 20 2.56 0.40 46.16
CA ASN A 20 3.82 -0.22 45.74
C ASN A 20 3.62 -1.66 45.19
N PRO A 21 2.80 -1.82 44.13
CA PRO A 21 2.41 -3.13 43.62
C PRO A 21 3.60 -3.88 43.02
N THR A 22 3.65 -5.20 43.22
CA THR A 22 4.66 -6.09 42.64
C THR A 22 4.53 -6.20 41.11
N ASP A 23 3.31 -6.18 40.60
CA ASP A 23 3.00 -6.13 39.17
C ASP A 23 2.35 -4.77 38.82
N VAL A 24 3.18 -3.85 38.35
CA VAL A 24 2.75 -2.50 37.97
C VAL A 24 1.84 -2.53 36.74
N LEU A 25 2.05 -3.45 35.79
CA LEU A 25 1.26 -3.48 34.55
C LEU A 25 -0.16 -3.97 34.81
N GLN A 26 -0.32 -5.05 35.58
CA GLN A 26 -1.65 -5.53 35.97
C GLN A 26 -2.37 -4.52 36.87
N PHE A 27 -1.63 -3.83 37.74
CA PHE A 27 -2.19 -2.75 38.57
C PHE A 27 -2.74 -1.60 37.72
N CYS A 28 -1.98 -1.12 36.72
CA CYS A 28 -2.43 -0.09 35.79
C CYS A 28 -3.69 -0.52 35.02
N ALA A 29 -3.72 -1.77 34.52
CA ALA A 29 -4.90 -2.30 33.81
C ALA A 29 -6.16 -2.30 34.69
N ASN A 30 -6.02 -2.75 35.94
CA ASN A 30 -7.12 -2.77 36.91
C ASN A 30 -7.57 -1.36 37.29
N PHE A 31 -6.63 -0.42 37.47
CA PHE A 31 -6.92 0.98 37.77
C PHE A 31 -7.79 1.62 36.69
N PHE A 32 -7.40 1.51 35.41
CA PHE A 32 -8.17 2.09 34.31
C PHE A 32 -9.53 1.40 34.11
N ASN A 33 -9.61 0.08 34.28
CA ASN A 33 -10.89 -0.63 34.22
C ASN A 33 -11.85 -0.20 35.33
N SER A 34 -11.35 -0.04 36.56
CA SER A 34 -12.15 0.46 37.69
C SER A 34 -12.61 1.90 37.46
N LYS A 35 -11.73 2.76 36.94
CA LYS A 35 -12.07 4.15 36.60
C LYS A 35 -13.13 4.24 35.50
N LEU A 36 -13.00 3.42 34.46
CA LEU A 36 -13.98 3.35 33.39
C LEU A 36 -15.35 2.88 33.92
N ALA A 37 -15.37 1.88 34.82
CA ALA A 37 -16.61 1.42 35.46
C ALA A 37 -17.27 2.52 36.30
N LEU A 38 -16.49 3.28 37.06
CA LEU A 38 -16.99 4.43 37.84
C LEU A 38 -17.56 5.53 36.94
N GLN A 39 -16.86 5.89 35.86
CA GLN A 39 -17.35 6.88 34.90
C GLN A 39 -18.66 6.43 34.25
N ARG A 40 -18.78 5.16 33.88
CA ARG A 40 -20.04 4.60 33.35
C ARG A 40 -21.15 4.72 34.38
N ASN A 41 -20.92 4.34 35.63
CA ASN A 41 -21.92 4.44 36.69
C ASN A 41 -22.38 5.91 36.90
N HIS A 42 -21.44 6.85 36.89
CA HIS A 42 -21.75 8.27 36.97
C HIS A 42 -22.63 8.74 35.79
N LEU A 43 -22.29 8.35 34.57
CA LEU A 43 -23.07 8.69 33.38
C LEU A 43 -24.50 8.09 33.43
N TRP A 44 -24.66 6.87 33.93
CA TRP A 44 -25.96 6.25 34.18
C TRP A 44 -26.80 7.03 35.21
N GLN A 45 -26.18 7.56 36.26
CA GLN A 45 -26.88 8.39 37.25
C GLN A 45 -27.34 9.75 36.68
N VAL A 46 -26.58 10.30 35.72
CA VAL A 46 -26.86 11.60 35.10
C VAL A 46 -27.77 11.48 33.87
N GLU A 47 -28.00 10.27 33.36
CA GLU A 47 -28.79 9.99 32.16
C GLU A 47 -30.18 10.64 32.19
N ALA A 48 -30.92 10.54 33.31
CA ALA A 48 -32.24 11.13 33.44
C ALA A 48 -32.22 12.67 33.28
N LYS A 49 -31.16 13.32 33.80
CA LYS A 49 -30.97 14.77 33.70
C LYS A 49 -30.49 15.18 32.30
N ALA A 50 -29.63 14.38 31.68
CA ALA A 50 -29.15 14.63 30.32
C ALA A 50 -30.25 14.43 29.27
N LYS A 51 -31.11 13.42 29.45
CA LYS A 51 -32.31 13.20 28.62
C LYS A 51 -33.30 14.37 28.72
N ALA A 52 -33.49 14.94 29.91
CA ALA A 52 -34.28 16.15 30.09
C ALA A 52 -33.67 17.39 29.40
N ALA A 53 -32.35 17.40 29.18
CA ALA A 53 -31.65 18.45 28.43
C ALA A 53 -31.52 18.13 26.92
N GLY A 54 -32.15 17.05 26.43
CA GLY A 54 -32.10 16.64 25.02
C GLY A 54 -30.76 16.02 24.58
N ILE A 55 -29.91 15.60 25.53
CA ILE A 55 -28.61 15.00 25.25
C ILE A 55 -28.70 13.49 25.52
N GLU A 56 -28.53 12.69 24.46
CA GLU A 56 -28.44 11.23 24.58
C GLU A 56 -27.04 10.81 25.01
N VAL A 57 -26.91 10.41 26.28
CA VAL A 57 -25.63 9.97 26.86
C VAL A 57 -25.26 8.56 26.40
N PHE A 58 -26.26 7.72 26.16
CA PHE A 58 -26.11 6.37 25.64
C PHE A 58 -27.07 6.20 24.46
N PRO A 59 -26.58 6.21 23.21
CA PRO A 59 -27.42 5.94 22.05
C PRO A 59 -28.05 4.55 22.18
N GLN A 60 -29.38 4.46 22.14
CA GLN A 60 -30.05 3.17 22.04
C GLN A 60 -29.80 2.62 20.63
N LEU A 61 -29.10 1.49 20.54
CA LEU A 61 -29.12 0.68 19.33
C LEU A 61 -30.55 0.14 19.20
N GLU A 62 -31.28 0.56 18.18
CA GLU A 62 -32.58 -0.01 17.86
C GLU A 62 -32.44 -1.53 17.74
N ALA A 63 -32.95 -2.25 18.73
CA ALA A 63 -33.18 -3.67 18.61
C ALA A 63 -34.31 -3.84 17.60
N GLY A 64 -33.98 -4.31 16.40
CA GLY A 64 -34.95 -4.64 15.37
C GLY A 64 -36.05 -5.52 15.96
N ALA A 65 -37.31 -5.12 15.75
CA ALA A 65 -38.48 -5.86 16.17
C ALA A 65 -38.41 -7.31 15.65
N ILE A 66 -38.59 -8.26 16.57
CA ILE A 66 -38.66 -9.69 16.28
C ILE A 66 -40.13 -10.00 16.01
N ASP A 67 -40.46 -10.50 14.82
CA ASP A 67 -41.79 -11.03 14.55
C ASP A 67 -41.95 -12.45 15.13
N ALA A 68 -43.20 -12.91 15.28
CA ALA A 68 -43.55 -14.15 15.97
C ALA A 68 -43.03 -15.44 15.28
N ASN A 69 -42.32 -15.32 14.16
CA ASN A 69 -41.71 -16.42 13.41
C ASN A 69 -40.18 -16.33 13.31
N GLY A 70 -39.54 -15.37 13.99
CA GLY A 70 -38.09 -15.39 14.24
C GLY A 70 -37.18 -15.08 13.04
N GLN A 71 -37.63 -14.33 12.04
CA GLN A 71 -36.76 -13.85 10.95
C GLN A 71 -36.72 -12.32 10.88
N GLY A 72 -35.66 -11.72 11.44
CA GLY A 72 -35.37 -10.29 11.34
C GLY A 72 -34.23 -9.99 10.37
N THR A 73 -34.46 -9.07 9.43
CA THR A 73 -33.46 -8.49 8.52
C THR A 73 -32.69 -7.35 9.18
N ILE A 74 -31.35 -7.38 9.15
CA ILE A 74 -30.49 -6.31 9.69
C ILE A 74 -29.98 -5.41 8.54
N PRO A 75 -30.25 -4.10 8.52
CA PRO A 75 -29.41 -3.15 7.81
C PRO A 75 -28.14 -2.87 8.64
N CYS A 76 -27.00 -3.29 8.13
CA CYS A 76 -25.69 -3.13 8.77
C CYS A 76 -25.25 -1.66 8.80
N VAL A 77 -25.29 -1.02 9.97
CA VAL A 77 -24.46 0.14 10.30
C VAL A 77 -23.62 -0.20 11.54
N ARG A 78 -22.31 -0.30 11.29
CA ARG A 78 -21.16 -0.46 12.21
C ARG A 78 -21.39 -0.12 13.70
N GLN A 79 -21.09 -1.08 14.58
CA GLN A 79 -20.21 -0.91 15.75
C GLN A 79 -19.56 -2.26 16.19
N PRO A 80 -18.32 -2.25 16.74
CA PRO A 80 -17.59 -3.45 17.10
C PRO A 80 -17.99 -3.96 18.50
N SER A 81 -18.45 -5.22 18.59
CA SER A 81 -18.61 -5.90 19.87
C SER A 81 -17.23 -6.29 20.43
N PHE A 82 -16.73 -5.58 21.44
CA PHE A 82 -15.64 -6.05 22.28
C PHE A 82 -16.22 -7.01 23.34
N LYS A 83 -16.47 -8.26 22.95
CA LYS A 83 -16.54 -9.35 23.94
C LYS A 83 -15.09 -9.75 24.28
N SER A 84 -14.84 -9.98 25.56
CA SER A 84 -13.55 -10.46 26.07
C SER A 84 -13.08 -11.68 25.25
N PRO A 85 -11.78 -11.82 24.94
CA PRO A 85 -11.26 -12.94 24.15
C PRO A 85 -11.33 -14.29 24.88
N PHE A 86 -11.75 -14.31 26.14
CA PHE A 86 -12.10 -15.53 26.87
C PHE A 86 -13.62 -15.68 26.82
N GLY A 87 -14.13 -16.33 25.77
CA GLY A 87 -15.48 -16.89 25.77
C GLY A 87 -15.52 -18.18 26.59
N ASP A 88 -16.64 -18.44 27.26
CA ASP A 88 -17.15 -19.65 27.95
C ASP A 88 -16.21 -20.55 28.78
N ASN A 89 -14.91 -20.28 28.84
CA ASN A 89 -13.90 -20.98 29.62
C ASN A 89 -13.07 -19.97 30.41
N ASP A 90 -13.75 -19.17 31.24
CA ASP A 90 -13.09 -18.44 32.32
C ASP A 90 -12.91 -19.41 33.51
N PRO A 91 -11.67 -19.70 33.96
CA PRO A 91 -11.43 -20.55 35.13
C PRO A 91 -11.91 -19.93 36.47
N HIS A 92 -12.55 -18.76 36.44
CA HIS A 92 -13.15 -18.08 37.59
C HIS A 92 -14.67 -17.87 37.49
N SER A 93 -15.36 -18.46 36.51
CA SER A 93 -16.82 -18.42 36.45
C SER A 93 -17.47 -19.58 37.21
N ASP A 94 -18.22 -19.29 38.28
CA ASP A 94 -19.07 -20.26 38.95
C ASP A 94 -20.18 -20.78 38.01
N HIS A 95 -20.32 -22.11 37.98
CA HIS A 95 -21.18 -22.90 37.11
C HIS A 95 -22.68 -22.53 37.17
N THR A 96 -23.36 -22.50 36.01
CA THR A 96 -24.66 -23.16 35.77
C THR A 96 -24.91 -23.39 34.27
N ASN A 97 -25.29 -24.63 33.93
CA ASN A 97 -25.63 -25.19 32.61
C ASN A 97 -26.66 -24.40 31.77
N HIS A 98 -26.58 -24.49 30.44
CA HIS A 98 -27.58 -25.21 29.62
C HIS A 98 -27.10 -25.42 28.15
N ARG A 99 -27.37 -26.63 27.67
CA ARG A 99 -27.07 -27.26 26.37
C ARG A 99 -28.22 -27.01 25.40
N GLU A 100 -27.95 -26.73 24.12
CA GLU A 100 -28.85 -27.11 23.02
C GLU A 100 -28.21 -27.06 21.62
N GLU A 101 -28.81 -27.83 20.72
CA GLU A 101 -28.25 -28.44 19.50
C GLU A 101 -28.44 -27.61 18.20
N HIS A 102 -27.70 -28.03 17.18
CA HIS A 102 -27.63 -27.53 15.79
C HIS A 102 -28.97 -27.28 15.06
N LYS A 103 -28.96 -26.33 14.11
CA LYS A 103 -29.45 -26.54 12.74
C LYS A 103 -28.83 -25.56 11.72
N GLN A 104 -28.62 -26.07 10.53
CA GLN A 104 -27.91 -25.49 9.39
C GLN A 104 -28.93 -25.24 8.27
N GLU A 105 -29.02 -24.02 7.73
CA GLU A 105 -29.71 -23.75 6.46
C GLU A 105 -28.92 -22.76 5.60
N ASP A 106 -28.75 -23.16 4.34
CA ASP A 106 -28.09 -22.44 3.25
C ASP A 106 -28.95 -21.27 2.75
N SER A 107 -28.34 -20.10 2.54
CA SER A 107 -28.91 -19.07 1.65
C SER A 107 -27.84 -18.38 0.81
N ALA A 108 -28.04 -18.49 -0.51
CA ALA A 108 -27.22 -18.10 -1.65
C ALA A 108 -26.58 -16.69 -1.63
N GLY A 109 -25.31 -16.62 -2.05
CA GLY A 109 -24.59 -15.37 -2.32
C GLY A 109 -23.41 -15.52 -3.31
N LEU A 110 -23.62 -15.05 -4.54
CA LEU A 110 -22.71 -14.33 -5.46
C LEU A 110 -21.21 -14.73 -5.65
N PHE A 111 -20.78 -15.96 -5.42
CA PHE A 111 -19.52 -16.49 -6.01
C PHE A 111 -19.74 -17.90 -6.56
N LYS A 112 -20.29 -17.96 -7.78
CA LYS A 112 -20.40 -19.23 -8.52
C LYS A 112 -19.21 -19.32 -9.47
N GLY A 113 -18.19 -20.08 -9.09
CA GLY A 113 -17.01 -20.29 -9.93
C GLY A 113 -15.96 -21.29 -9.44
N PHE A 114 -16.01 -21.74 -8.18
CA PHE A 114 -15.13 -22.80 -7.68
C PHE A 114 -15.90 -23.69 -6.70
N GLY A 115 -16.36 -24.85 -7.17
CA GLY A 115 -17.10 -25.79 -6.34
C GLY A 115 -17.12 -27.18 -6.96
N ALA A 116 -16.11 -27.99 -6.64
CA ALA A 116 -16.13 -29.43 -6.88
C ALA A 116 -16.82 -30.10 -5.69
N GLY A 117 -18.05 -30.60 -5.90
CA GLY A 117 -18.78 -31.38 -4.92
C GLY A 117 -18.10 -32.74 -4.67
N ARG A 118 -17.98 -33.12 -3.40
CA ARG A 118 -17.69 -34.51 -3.01
C ARG A 118 -18.73 -35.01 -2.03
N ARG A 119 -19.49 -36.00 -2.51
CA ARG A 119 -20.31 -36.95 -1.76
C ARG A 119 -19.35 -37.99 -1.19
N ALA A 120 -19.27 -38.12 0.13
CA ALA A 120 -18.56 -39.22 0.78
C ALA A 120 -19.58 -40.14 1.49
N GLN A 121 -19.49 -41.42 1.17
CA GLN A 121 -20.30 -42.51 1.72
C GLN A 121 -19.77 -42.86 3.11
N ASN A 122 -20.69 -43.10 4.06
CA ASN A 122 -20.36 -43.63 5.39
C ASN A 122 -19.80 -45.05 5.27
N ALA A 123 -18.59 -45.28 5.77
CA ALA A 123 -18.07 -46.60 6.09
C ALA A 123 -18.05 -46.75 7.62
N ALA A 124 -18.70 -47.81 8.11
CA ALA A 124 -18.85 -48.13 9.52
C ALA A 124 -17.51 -48.57 10.13
N THR A 125 -17.20 -48.04 11.32
CA THR A 125 -16.18 -48.58 12.22
C THR A 125 -16.75 -49.75 13.03
N PRO A 126 -16.03 -50.87 13.21
CA PRO A 126 -16.45 -51.92 14.12
C PRO A 126 -16.21 -51.50 15.58
N GLU A 127 -17.16 -51.81 16.46
CA GLU A 127 -17.05 -51.60 17.90
C GLU A 127 -15.97 -52.50 18.50
N LEU A 128 -15.06 -51.93 19.30
CA LEU A 128 -14.04 -52.64 20.06
C LEU A 128 -14.53 -52.85 21.50
N ASP A 129 -14.47 -54.11 21.95
CA ASP A 129 -14.86 -54.59 23.28
C ASP A 129 -13.91 -54.03 24.37
N PRO A 130 -14.41 -53.41 25.46
CA PRO A 130 -13.58 -52.77 26.49
C PRO A 130 -12.72 -53.69 27.37
N ASN A 131 -12.70 -55.02 27.19
CA ASN A 131 -12.06 -55.95 28.12
C ASN A 131 -11.00 -56.92 27.55
N ASP A 132 -10.32 -56.59 26.44
CA ASP A 132 -9.18 -57.39 25.97
C ASP A 132 -7.86 -56.98 26.67
N PRO A 133 -7.21 -57.84 27.48
CA PRO A 133 -6.00 -57.50 28.24
C PRO A 133 -4.69 -57.76 27.47
N SER A 134 -4.71 -57.92 26.14
CA SER A 134 -3.52 -58.24 25.34
C SER A 134 -3.12 -57.11 24.36
N ALA A 135 -2.59 -56.00 24.87
CA ALA A 135 -1.83 -55.05 24.04
C ALA A 135 -0.87 -54.18 24.85
N SER A 136 0.17 -54.79 25.42
CA SER A 136 1.31 -54.07 25.99
C SER A 136 2.46 -53.95 24.96
N ALA A 137 2.86 -52.70 24.68
CA ALA A 137 4.21 -52.19 24.36
C ALA A 137 4.35 -51.38 23.04
N GLY A 138 4.69 -50.08 23.17
CA GLY A 138 5.21 -49.18 22.12
C GLY A 138 5.46 -47.75 22.67
N PRO A 139 6.47 -46.98 22.20
CA PRO A 139 7.42 -46.28 23.09
C PRO A 139 7.18 -44.78 23.36
N GLN A 140 7.62 -44.39 24.57
CA GLN A 140 8.23 -43.14 25.06
C GLN A 140 7.87 -41.78 24.44
N ASP A 141 7.38 -40.91 25.33
CA ASP A 141 7.00 -39.50 25.17
C ASP A 141 7.99 -38.63 24.39
N ALA A 142 7.51 -38.04 23.29
CA ALA A 142 8.00 -36.76 22.79
C ALA A 142 7.15 -35.64 23.42
N PRO A 143 7.74 -34.48 23.79
CA PRO A 143 6.97 -33.40 24.40
C PRO A 143 5.90 -32.89 23.42
N PRO A 144 4.68 -32.56 23.90
CA PRO A 144 3.60 -32.14 23.03
C PRO A 144 3.99 -30.83 22.35
N LYS A 145 4.14 -30.86 21.02
CA LYS A 145 4.23 -29.63 20.21
C LYS A 145 2.95 -28.83 20.46
N PRO A 146 3.01 -27.52 20.73
CA PRO A 146 1.82 -26.73 21.01
C PRO A 146 0.91 -26.74 19.77
N ALA A 147 -0.17 -27.50 19.84
CA ALA A 147 -1.19 -27.58 18.81
C ALA A 147 -2.15 -26.40 18.91
N ASN A 148 -1.62 -25.17 18.84
CA ASN A 148 -2.43 -23.99 18.58
C ASN A 148 -2.17 -23.52 17.15
N LYS A 149 -2.49 -24.37 16.16
CA LYS A 149 -2.78 -23.88 14.82
C LYS A 149 -4.18 -23.30 14.90
N LEU A 150 -4.26 -21.96 14.96
CA LEU A 150 -5.51 -21.24 14.75
C LEU A 150 -6.26 -21.89 13.58
N PRO A 151 -7.57 -22.19 13.70
CA PRO A 151 -8.31 -22.81 12.61
C PRO A 151 -8.18 -21.92 11.37
N LEU A 152 -7.95 -22.54 10.20
CA LEU A 152 -7.75 -21.82 8.92
C LEU A 152 -8.86 -20.79 8.61
N ALA A 153 -10.03 -20.95 9.23
CA ALA A 153 -11.18 -20.06 9.11
C ALA A 153 -11.21 -18.88 10.10
N PHE A 154 -10.30 -18.77 11.08
CA PHE A 154 -10.33 -17.72 12.11
C PHE A 154 -10.25 -16.29 11.52
N ASN A 155 -9.65 -16.16 10.34
CA ASN A 155 -9.55 -14.91 9.58
C ASN A 155 -10.27 -14.96 8.23
N ALA A 156 -11.08 -15.99 7.94
CA ALA A 156 -11.81 -16.07 6.69
C ALA A 156 -12.70 -14.82 6.54
N ASN A 157 -12.39 -13.98 5.55
CA ASN A 157 -13.05 -12.73 5.17
C ASN A 157 -12.67 -11.45 5.95
N ARG A 158 -11.70 -11.46 6.88
CA ARG A 158 -11.14 -10.19 7.41
C ARG A 158 -10.00 -9.71 6.51
N ARG A 159 -10.04 -8.44 6.10
CA ARG A 159 -8.91 -7.79 5.43
C ARG A 159 -7.73 -7.74 6.40
N THR A 160 -6.63 -8.37 6.03
CA THR A 160 -5.37 -8.32 6.77
C THR A 160 -4.53 -7.15 6.28
N SER A 161 -3.78 -6.53 7.20
CA SER A 161 -2.79 -5.51 6.83
C SER A 161 -1.59 -6.18 6.18
N VAL A 162 -1.03 -5.55 5.15
CA VAL A 162 0.26 -5.91 4.56
C VAL A 162 1.26 -4.79 4.80
N SER A 163 2.52 -5.15 5.00
CA SER A 163 3.62 -4.20 5.16
C SER A 163 4.84 -4.71 4.41
N ALA A 164 5.77 -3.81 4.14
CA ALA A 164 7.07 -4.13 3.58
C ALA A 164 8.16 -3.62 4.52
N GLU A 165 9.40 -4.03 4.27
CA GLU A 165 10.55 -3.53 5.02
C GLU A 165 10.64 -2.00 4.91
N ALA A 166 10.93 -1.34 6.04
CA ALA A 166 11.14 0.09 6.10
C ALA A 166 12.52 0.43 5.51
N MET A 167 12.56 1.41 4.60
CA MET A 167 13.79 1.96 4.04
C MET A 167 13.83 3.46 4.37
N ASN A 168 14.98 3.94 4.84
CA ASN A 168 15.18 5.36 5.09
C ASN A 168 15.84 6.01 3.86
N PRO A 169 15.14 6.91 3.14
CA PRO A 169 15.68 7.53 1.93
C PRO A 169 16.86 8.47 2.20
N ASP A 170 16.95 9.08 3.39
CA ASP A 170 18.04 10.00 3.73
C ASP A 170 19.41 9.30 3.73
N LYS A 171 19.42 7.99 4.00
CA LYS A 171 20.64 7.17 3.99
C LYS A 171 21.15 6.86 2.59
N PHE A 172 20.34 7.03 1.54
CA PHE A 172 20.75 6.66 0.18
C PHE A 172 21.94 7.46 -0.32
N LYS A 173 22.08 8.74 0.06
CA LYS A 173 23.24 9.58 -0.33
C LYS A 173 24.53 9.18 0.37
N SER A 174 24.43 8.65 1.59
CA SER A 174 25.58 8.28 2.41
C SER A 174 26.03 6.83 2.22
N ASP A 175 25.14 5.98 1.71
CA ASP A 175 25.39 4.56 1.57
C ASP A 175 26.05 4.25 0.22
N SER A 176 27.07 3.41 0.21
CA SER A 176 27.84 3.02 -0.97
C SER A 176 27.20 1.90 -1.79
N TRP A 177 25.93 1.60 -1.54
CA TRP A 177 25.19 0.59 -2.29
C TRP A 177 25.14 0.94 -3.77
N LYS A 178 25.37 -0.07 -4.61
CA LYS A 178 25.17 0.02 -6.05
C LYS A 178 24.23 -1.10 -6.47
N PRO A 179 23.34 -0.84 -7.44
CA PRO A 179 22.51 -1.90 -7.99
C PRO A 179 23.42 -3.01 -8.52
N PRO A 180 23.08 -4.29 -8.26
CA PRO A 180 23.83 -5.39 -8.85
C PRO A 180 23.77 -5.25 -10.38
N VAL A 181 24.88 -5.51 -11.05
CA VAL A 181 24.98 -5.50 -12.51
C VAL A 181 25.47 -6.86 -12.93
N ASN A 182 24.64 -7.56 -13.70
CA ASN A 182 24.99 -8.85 -14.26
C ASN A 182 25.35 -8.70 -15.74
N ASP A 183 26.18 -9.62 -16.23
CA ASP A 183 26.62 -9.65 -17.62
C ASP A 183 25.51 -10.24 -18.51
N LEU A 184 24.53 -9.41 -18.88
CA LEU A 184 23.49 -9.75 -19.83
C LEU A 184 23.91 -9.41 -21.26
N THR A 185 23.65 -10.31 -22.21
CA THR A 185 23.81 -10.03 -23.64
C THR A 185 22.78 -9.00 -24.12
N ASP A 186 23.06 -8.31 -25.23
CA ASP A 186 22.16 -7.29 -25.77
C ASP A 186 20.79 -7.86 -26.16
N GLU A 187 20.76 -9.09 -26.67
CA GLU A 187 19.53 -9.83 -26.99
C GLU A 187 18.70 -10.10 -25.72
N GLN A 188 19.33 -10.59 -24.66
CA GLN A 188 18.67 -10.85 -23.37
C GLN A 188 18.13 -9.55 -22.75
N ARG A 189 18.89 -8.46 -22.81
CA ARG A 189 18.45 -7.14 -22.34
C ARG A 189 17.19 -6.67 -23.06
N SER A 190 17.14 -6.83 -24.38
CA SER A 190 15.99 -6.43 -25.20
C SER A 190 14.74 -7.25 -24.86
N GLU A 191 14.87 -8.58 -24.74
CA GLU A 191 13.73 -9.45 -24.43
C GLU A 191 13.20 -9.20 -23.01
N LEU A 192 14.10 -9.06 -22.03
CA LEU A 192 13.72 -8.74 -20.65
C LEU A 192 13.06 -7.37 -20.53
N ALA A 193 13.56 -6.37 -21.26
CA ALA A 193 12.93 -5.04 -21.28
C ALA A 193 11.50 -5.09 -21.84
N LYS A 194 11.25 -5.93 -22.84
CA LYS A 194 9.91 -6.15 -23.41
C LYS A 194 8.97 -6.82 -22.41
N THR A 195 9.43 -7.89 -21.75
CA THR A 195 8.63 -8.62 -20.74
C THR A 195 8.36 -7.78 -19.49
N LEU A 196 9.32 -6.97 -19.04
CA LEU A 196 9.09 -6.03 -17.94
C LEU A 196 8.09 -4.94 -18.34
N SER A 197 8.15 -4.44 -19.58
CA SER A 197 7.24 -3.39 -20.03
C SER A 197 5.77 -3.82 -20.09
N SER A 198 5.48 -5.11 -20.24
CA SER A 198 4.11 -5.62 -20.17
C SER A 198 3.59 -5.72 -18.74
N ASN A 199 4.46 -5.91 -17.76
CA ASN A 199 4.09 -6.10 -16.35
C ASN A 199 3.70 -4.76 -15.69
N PHE A 200 2.55 -4.74 -15.01
CA PHE A 200 1.96 -3.53 -14.42
C PHE A 200 2.87 -2.82 -13.41
N LEU A 201 3.74 -3.57 -12.70
CA LEU A 201 4.66 -2.98 -11.72
C LEU A 201 5.74 -2.11 -12.35
N PHE A 202 6.12 -2.42 -13.60
CA PHE A 202 7.25 -1.78 -14.25
C PHE A 202 6.81 -0.79 -15.33
N GLN A 203 5.54 -0.78 -15.74
CA GLN A 203 5.02 0.14 -16.76
C GLN A 203 5.33 1.60 -16.45
N GLN A 204 5.15 2.01 -15.20
CA GLN A 204 5.33 3.40 -14.74
C GLN A 204 6.79 3.78 -14.42
N LEU A 205 7.74 2.86 -14.55
CA LEU A 205 9.16 3.18 -14.31
C LEU A 205 9.74 3.99 -15.47
N ASP A 206 10.58 4.96 -15.12
CA ASP A 206 11.39 5.73 -16.07
C ASP A 206 12.37 4.81 -16.82
N LYS A 207 12.75 5.20 -18.06
CA LYS A 207 13.67 4.42 -18.91
C LYS A 207 14.97 4.04 -18.19
N LYS A 208 15.54 4.97 -17.42
CA LYS A 208 16.75 4.75 -16.63
C LYS A 208 16.54 3.69 -15.55
N ALA A 209 15.45 3.80 -14.77
CA ALA A 209 15.11 2.85 -13.73
C ALA A 209 14.85 1.45 -14.32
N LYS A 210 14.13 1.36 -15.44
CA LYS A 210 13.92 0.10 -16.18
C LYS A 210 15.24 -0.55 -16.58
N ALA A 211 16.18 0.21 -17.14
CA ALA A 211 17.49 -0.30 -17.52
C ALA A 211 18.31 -0.80 -16.31
N THR A 212 18.24 -0.09 -15.18
CA THR A 212 18.87 -0.51 -13.92
C THR A 212 18.26 -1.81 -13.40
N VAL A 213 16.92 -1.94 -13.43
CA VAL A 213 16.22 -3.17 -13.04
C VAL A 213 16.61 -4.35 -13.94
N VAL A 214 16.63 -4.16 -15.27
CA VAL A 214 17.07 -5.21 -16.21
C VAL A 214 18.48 -5.67 -15.89
N SER A 215 19.37 -4.72 -15.58
CA SER A 215 20.77 -5.02 -15.25
C SER A 215 20.93 -5.75 -13.91
N ALA A 216 19.97 -5.59 -12.99
CA ALA A 216 19.95 -6.22 -11.67
C ALA A 216 19.39 -7.65 -11.66
N LEU A 217 18.78 -8.11 -12.75
CA LEU A 217 18.19 -9.45 -12.85
C LEU A 217 19.28 -10.54 -12.82
N GLN A 218 19.14 -11.50 -11.91
CA GLN A 218 20.08 -12.61 -11.72
C GLN A 218 19.59 -13.89 -12.38
N LYS A 219 20.47 -14.57 -13.11
CA LYS A 219 20.13 -15.85 -13.74
C LYS A 219 20.07 -16.97 -12.69
N LYS A 220 18.98 -17.73 -12.69
CA LYS A 220 18.77 -18.92 -11.84
C LYS A 220 18.30 -20.10 -12.69
N GLN A 221 18.89 -21.27 -12.46
CA GLN A 221 18.58 -22.51 -13.17
C GLN A 221 18.03 -23.54 -12.19
N TYR A 222 17.02 -24.27 -12.62
CA TYR A 222 16.36 -25.32 -11.85
C TYR A 222 16.17 -26.56 -12.73
N THR A 223 16.45 -27.73 -12.17
CA THR A 223 16.20 -29.00 -12.84
C THR A 223 14.73 -29.38 -12.74
N GLN A 224 14.26 -30.20 -13.68
CA GLN A 224 12.90 -30.75 -13.65
C GLN A 224 12.53 -31.33 -12.27
N GLY A 225 11.32 -31.03 -11.81
CA GLY A 225 10.76 -31.47 -10.52
C GLY A 225 11.10 -30.56 -9.34
N THR A 226 11.97 -29.57 -9.51
CA THR A 226 12.35 -28.64 -8.42
C THR A 226 11.22 -27.66 -8.12
N GLU A 227 10.86 -27.48 -6.85
CA GLU A 227 9.99 -26.40 -6.41
C GLU A 227 10.76 -25.08 -6.36
N ILE A 228 10.42 -24.14 -7.25
CA ILE A 228 11.07 -22.83 -7.35
C ILE A 228 10.59 -21.90 -6.25
N ILE A 229 9.29 -21.95 -5.94
CA ILE A 229 8.66 -21.26 -4.82
C ILE A 229 7.60 -22.18 -4.21
N THR A 230 7.40 -22.11 -2.91
CA THR A 230 6.43 -22.94 -2.19
C THR A 230 5.32 -22.06 -1.59
N GLN A 231 4.07 -22.52 -1.70
CA GLN A 231 2.90 -21.82 -1.17
C GLN A 231 3.03 -21.62 0.36
N GLY A 232 2.74 -20.40 0.82
CA GLY A 232 2.83 -20.04 2.23
C GLY A 232 4.18 -19.46 2.66
N ASP A 233 5.24 -19.68 1.88
CA ASP A 233 6.56 -19.12 2.18
C ASP A 233 6.60 -17.61 1.95
N VAL A 234 7.51 -16.94 2.67
CA VAL A 234 7.82 -15.53 2.42
C VAL A 234 8.45 -15.42 1.03
N GLY A 235 7.79 -14.66 0.14
CA GLY A 235 8.31 -14.46 -1.20
C GLY A 235 9.28 -13.30 -1.25
N ASP A 236 10.53 -13.49 -1.66
CA ASP A 236 11.50 -12.38 -1.74
C ASP A 236 11.93 -12.02 -3.17
N TYR A 237 11.54 -12.85 -4.14
CA TYR A 237 11.94 -12.70 -5.54
C TYR A 237 10.75 -12.63 -6.49
N PHE A 238 10.95 -11.91 -7.57
CA PHE A 238 10.16 -11.97 -8.80
C PHE A 238 10.93 -12.73 -9.87
N TYR A 239 10.26 -13.53 -10.69
CA TYR A 239 10.89 -14.39 -11.69
C TYR A 239 10.33 -14.14 -13.09
N ILE A 240 11.21 -14.16 -14.09
CA ILE A 240 10.87 -14.18 -15.52
C ILE A 240 11.44 -15.47 -16.12
N ILE A 241 10.61 -16.25 -16.81
CA ILE A 241 11.01 -17.51 -17.43
C ILE A 241 11.74 -17.19 -18.74
N GLU A 242 13.02 -17.54 -18.84
CA GLU A 242 13.81 -17.43 -20.08
C GLU A 242 13.57 -18.67 -20.95
N SER A 243 13.64 -19.85 -20.34
CA SER A 243 13.45 -21.12 -21.04
C SER A 243 12.88 -22.18 -20.09
N GLY A 244 11.97 -23.02 -20.60
CA GLY A 244 11.38 -24.15 -19.89
C GLY A 244 9.95 -23.88 -19.43
N THR A 245 9.34 -24.87 -18.79
CA THR A 245 7.95 -24.80 -18.32
C THR A 245 7.84 -24.93 -16.80
N VAL A 246 6.97 -24.11 -16.22
CA VAL A 246 6.70 -24.05 -14.78
C VAL A 246 5.22 -24.32 -14.55
N ASP A 247 4.92 -25.29 -13.69
CA ASP A 247 3.58 -25.63 -13.25
C ASP A 247 3.26 -24.96 -11.92
N PHE A 248 2.05 -24.40 -11.80
CA PHE A 248 1.58 -23.73 -10.59
C PHE A 248 0.52 -24.56 -9.89
N TYR A 249 0.67 -24.72 -8.58
CA TYR A 249 -0.20 -25.51 -7.71
C TYR A 249 -0.75 -24.64 -6.57
N VAL A 250 -2.05 -24.71 -6.32
CA VAL A 250 -2.71 -24.08 -5.17
C VAL A 250 -3.37 -25.17 -4.36
N ASN A 251 -3.01 -25.28 -3.08
CA ASN A 251 -3.47 -26.32 -2.18
C ASN A 251 -3.28 -27.74 -2.79
N GLY A 252 -2.15 -27.95 -3.47
CA GLY A 252 -1.80 -29.21 -4.14
C GLY A 252 -2.50 -29.48 -5.48
N THR A 253 -3.42 -28.60 -5.92
CA THR A 253 -4.10 -28.75 -7.22
C THR A 253 -3.40 -27.91 -8.27
N LYS A 254 -3.04 -28.50 -9.42
CA LYS A 254 -2.45 -27.76 -10.55
C LYS A 254 -3.48 -26.77 -11.11
N VAL A 255 -3.16 -25.48 -11.09
CA VAL A 255 -4.04 -24.40 -11.55
C VAL A 255 -3.64 -23.82 -12.91
N ASN A 256 -2.33 -23.80 -13.21
CA ASN A 256 -1.83 -23.21 -14.44
C ASN A 256 -0.44 -23.76 -14.82
N THR A 257 -0.02 -23.53 -16.05
CA THR A 257 1.34 -23.76 -16.56
C THR A 257 1.79 -22.50 -17.30
N SER A 258 3.04 -22.10 -17.13
CA SER A 258 3.62 -20.99 -17.89
C SER A 258 4.97 -21.39 -18.48
N GLY A 259 5.30 -20.80 -19.62
CA GLY A 259 6.55 -21.03 -20.32
C GLY A 259 7.31 -19.74 -20.59
N ASP A 260 8.25 -19.83 -21.53
CA ASP A 260 9.16 -18.77 -21.97
C ASP A 260 8.44 -17.42 -22.15
N GLY A 261 9.05 -16.36 -21.62
CA GLY A 261 8.53 -14.98 -21.67
C GLY A 261 7.45 -14.67 -20.63
N SER A 262 6.99 -15.66 -19.86
CA SER A 262 6.05 -15.42 -18.75
C SER A 262 6.78 -15.00 -17.47
N SER A 263 6.09 -14.29 -16.58
CA SER A 263 6.64 -13.86 -15.29
C SER A 263 5.71 -14.23 -14.13
N PHE A 264 6.27 -14.42 -12.94
CA PHE A 264 5.50 -14.79 -11.75
C PHE A 264 6.14 -14.27 -10.45
N GLY A 265 5.33 -14.19 -9.40
CA GLY A 265 5.79 -13.75 -8.08
C GLY A 265 5.92 -12.23 -7.92
N GLU A 266 5.32 -11.45 -8.81
CA GLU A 266 5.38 -9.98 -8.83
C GLU A 266 4.92 -9.31 -7.53
N LEU A 267 3.88 -9.84 -6.87
CA LEU A 267 3.36 -9.31 -5.61
C LEU A 267 4.40 -9.31 -4.48
N ALA A 268 5.39 -10.22 -4.55
CA ALA A 268 6.47 -10.28 -3.58
C ALA A 268 7.35 -9.02 -3.58
N LEU A 269 7.43 -8.29 -4.69
CA LEU A 269 8.19 -7.04 -4.77
C LEU A 269 7.51 -5.89 -4.03
N MET A 270 6.18 -5.93 -3.89
CA MET A 270 5.41 -4.83 -3.32
C MET A 270 5.35 -4.88 -1.80
N TYR A 271 5.11 -6.06 -1.24
CA TYR A 271 4.97 -6.25 0.20
C TYR A 271 5.39 -7.66 0.62
N ASN A 272 5.63 -7.81 1.92
CA ASN A 272 5.90 -9.11 2.52
C ASN A 272 4.58 -9.89 2.60
N SER A 273 4.27 -10.65 1.56
CA SER A 273 3.13 -11.55 1.50
C SER A 273 3.60 -12.99 1.32
N PRO A 274 2.93 -13.96 1.99
CA PRO A 274 3.06 -15.36 1.66
C PRO A 274 2.82 -15.62 0.17
N ARG A 275 3.54 -16.58 -0.41
CA ARG A 275 3.29 -17.06 -1.77
C ARG A 275 1.90 -17.68 -1.86
N ALA A 276 1.12 -17.25 -2.85
CA ALA A 276 -0.24 -17.74 -3.08
C ALA A 276 -0.31 -19.16 -3.69
N ALA A 277 0.77 -19.59 -4.36
CA ALA A 277 0.87 -20.87 -5.05
C ALA A 277 2.31 -21.41 -4.97
N THR A 278 2.44 -22.73 -5.06
CA THR A 278 3.72 -23.42 -5.29
C THR A 278 3.98 -23.43 -6.80
N ALA A 279 5.21 -23.12 -7.21
CA ALA A 279 5.62 -23.22 -8.60
C ALA A 279 6.72 -24.27 -8.75
N THR A 280 6.50 -25.25 -9.60
CA THR A 280 7.40 -26.40 -9.78
C THR A 280 7.89 -26.45 -11.22
N ALA A 281 9.18 -26.69 -11.42
CA ALA A 281 9.78 -26.83 -12.74
C ALA A 281 9.26 -28.12 -13.43
N ALA A 282 8.46 -27.98 -14.48
CA ALA A 282 7.91 -29.10 -15.25
C ALA A 282 8.92 -29.63 -16.28
N SER A 283 9.86 -28.80 -16.71
CA SER A 283 11.09 -29.15 -17.43
C SER A 283 12.31 -28.59 -16.71
N ASP A 284 13.51 -28.72 -17.27
CA ASP A 284 14.61 -27.85 -16.86
C ASP A 284 14.24 -26.40 -17.18
N VAL A 285 14.34 -25.53 -16.19
CA VAL A 285 13.90 -24.14 -16.25
C VAL A 285 15.05 -23.21 -15.98
N THR A 286 15.22 -22.25 -16.86
CA THR A 286 16.10 -21.10 -16.66
C THR A 286 15.25 -19.85 -16.51
N CYS A 287 15.50 -19.08 -15.46
CA CYS A 287 14.75 -17.87 -15.16
C CYS A 287 15.66 -16.74 -14.67
N TRP A 288 15.14 -15.52 -14.78
CA TRP A 288 15.73 -14.31 -14.26
C TRP A 288 15.00 -13.88 -13.00
N ALA A 289 15.75 -13.74 -11.90
CA ALA A 289 15.23 -13.41 -10.59
C ALA A 289 15.61 -11.97 -10.19
N LEU A 290 14.65 -11.20 -9.68
CA LEU A 290 14.86 -9.88 -9.09
C LEU A 290 14.46 -9.93 -7.61
N ASP A 291 15.32 -9.47 -6.72
CA ASP A 291 15.00 -9.42 -5.30
C ASP A 291 14.19 -8.16 -4.93
N ARG A 292 13.33 -8.29 -3.92
CA ARG A 292 12.48 -7.21 -3.38
C ARG A 292 13.30 -5.99 -2.97
N ALA A 293 14.39 -6.20 -2.23
CA ALA A 293 15.15 -5.11 -1.62
C ALA A 293 15.78 -4.22 -2.69
N THR A 294 16.40 -4.82 -3.71
CA THR A 294 16.96 -4.13 -4.87
C THR A 294 15.89 -3.41 -5.66
N PHE A 295 14.76 -4.05 -5.96
CA PHE A 295 13.67 -3.39 -6.69
C PHE A 295 13.14 -2.16 -5.96
N ARG A 296 12.81 -2.32 -4.67
CA ARG A 296 12.30 -1.22 -3.83
C ARG A 296 13.33 -0.11 -3.73
N ARG A 297 14.60 -0.44 -3.55
CA ARG A 297 15.67 0.56 -3.48
C ARG A 297 15.81 1.34 -4.76
N ILE A 298 15.84 0.69 -5.93
CA ILE A 298 15.91 1.38 -7.23
C ILE A 298 14.72 2.34 -7.40
N LEU A 299 13.52 1.91 -7.04
CA LEU A 299 12.30 2.73 -7.13
C LEU A 299 12.35 3.93 -6.18
N LEU A 300 12.65 3.71 -4.90
CA LEU A 300 12.69 4.76 -3.88
C LEU A 300 13.84 5.74 -4.15
N GLU A 301 15.01 5.26 -4.54
CA GLU A 301 16.17 6.12 -4.84
C GLU A 301 15.91 7.00 -6.06
N GLY A 302 15.32 6.45 -7.14
CA GLY A 302 14.97 7.22 -8.33
C GLY A 302 13.97 8.34 -8.04
N THR A 303 12.89 8.00 -7.32
CA THR A 303 11.84 8.96 -6.95
C THR A 303 12.35 10.02 -5.96
N PHE A 304 13.15 9.61 -4.97
CA PHE A 304 13.74 10.53 -3.99
C PHE A 304 14.74 11.50 -4.63
N ASN A 305 15.64 11.00 -5.48
CA ASN A 305 16.61 11.85 -6.17
C ASN A 305 15.92 12.85 -7.10
N ARG A 306 14.86 12.43 -7.80
CA ARG A 306 14.05 13.33 -8.63
C ARG A 306 13.37 14.43 -7.81
N ARG A 307 12.78 14.07 -6.66
CA ARG A 307 12.15 15.03 -5.74
C ARG A 307 13.15 16.07 -5.24
N ILE A 308 14.34 15.64 -4.82
CA ILE A 308 15.39 16.56 -4.35
C ILE A 308 15.83 17.50 -5.48
N MET A 309 16.06 16.95 -6.67
CA MET A 309 16.46 17.73 -7.84
C MET A 309 15.43 18.83 -8.16
N TYR A 310 14.13 18.50 -8.17
CA TYR A 310 13.10 19.51 -8.34
C TYR A 310 13.01 20.48 -7.18
N GLU A 311 13.15 20.02 -5.93
CA GLU A 311 13.07 20.93 -4.79
C GLU A 311 14.20 21.97 -4.81
N ASP A 312 15.41 21.56 -5.19
CA ASP A 312 16.54 22.46 -5.37
C ASP A 312 16.32 23.40 -6.56
N PHE A 313 15.84 22.88 -7.69
CA PHE A 313 15.47 23.72 -8.84
C PHE A 313 14.39 24.76 -8.50
N LEU A 314 13.35 24.38 -7.75
CA LEU A 314 12.26 25.26 -7.34
C LEU A 314 12.70 26.37 -6.38
N LYS A 315 13.86 26.23 -5.70
CA LYS A 315 14.45 27.32 -4.90
C LYS A 315 15.05 28.41 -5.78
N ASP A 316 15.57 28.05 -6.94
CA ASP A 316 16.19 28.99 -7.89
C ASP A 316 15.14 29.81 -8.66
N VAL A 317 13.89 29.34 -8.72
CA VAL A 317 12.79 30.00 -9.44
C VAL A 317 12.25 31.17 -8.61
N THR A 318 12.49 32.39 -9.08
CA THR A 318 12.17 33.63 -8.36
C THR A 318 10.69 33.77 -8.01
N VAL A 319 9.78 33.42 -8.94
CA VAL A 319 8.33 33.52 -8.72
C VAL A 319 7.80 32.55 -7.66
N LEU A 320 8.57 31.50 -7.34
CA LEU A 320 8.22 30.47 -6.36
C LEU A 320 8.97 30.64 -5.03
N SER A 321 9.75 31.71 -4.88
CA SER A 321 10.54 32.00 -3.67
C SER A 321 9.68 32.17 -2.41
N GLY A 322 8.43 32.61 -2.55
CA GLY A 322 7.47 32.76 -1.45
C GLY A 322 6.91 31.45 -0.90
N LEU A 323 7.13 30.31 -1.56
CA LEU A 323 6.60 29.02 -1.11
C LEU A 323 7.39 28.48 0.09
N THR A 324 6.69 27.82 1.01
CA THR A 324 7.32 27.05 2.10
C THR A 324 7.96 25.76 1.58
N HIS A 325 8.83 25.13 2.38
CA HIS A 325 9.41 23.83 2.03
C HIS A 325 8.34 22.75 1.77
N GLN A 326 7.27 22.72 2.58
CA GLN A 326 6.18 21.75 2.40
C GLN A 326 5.41 21.98 1.11
N GLU A 327 5.17 23.23 0.72
CA GLU A 327 4.50 23.58 -0.54
C GLU A 327 5.37 23.26 -1.75
N ARG A 328 6.66 23.63 -1.73
CA ARG A 328 7.62 23.24 -2.77
C ARG A 328 7.71 21.73 -2.91
N SER A 329 7.69 21.00 -1.79
CA SER A 329 7.73 19.54 -1.82
C SER A 329 6.47 18.93 -2.47
N LYS A 330 5.27 19.48 -2.20
CA LYS A 330 4.05 19.03 -2.88
C LYS A 330 4.08 19.35 -4.37
N LEU A 331 4.65 20.49 -4.74
CA LEU A 331 4.83 20.89 -6.12
C LEU A 331 5.81 19.97 -6.84
N ALA A 332 6.97 19.68 -6.23
CA ALA A 332 7.97 18.75 -6.76
C ALA A 332 7.40 17.35 -7.03
N ASP A 333 6.50 16.85 -6.17
CA ASP A 333 5.83 15.56 -6.37
C ASP A 333 4.84 15.58 -7.55
N ALA A 334 4.38 16.76 -8.00
CA ALA A 334 3.42 16.92 -9.09
C ALA A 334 4.07 17.29 -10.44
N LEU A 335 5.38 17.59 -10.47
CA LEU A 335 6.09 17.98 -11.68
C LEU A 335 6.46 16.79 -12.56
N SER A 336 6.32 16.97 -13.87
CA SER A 336 6.76 16.02 -14.89
C SER A 336 7.90 16.60 -15.73
N THR A 337 8.90 15.80 -16.12
CA THR A 337 9.95 16.27 -17.04
C THR A 337 9.56 15.99 -18.48
N GLU A 338 9.66 17.02 -19.32
CA GLU A 338 9.55 16.91 -20.78
C GLU A 338 10.84 17.44 -21.43
N MET A 339 11.26 16.79 -22.53
CA MET A 339 12.49 17.15 -23.25
C MET A 339 12.13 17.53 -24.68
N PHE A 340 12.69 18.65 -25.14
CA PHE A 340 12.49 19.20 -26.48
C PHE A 340 13.85 19.37 -27.16
N HIS A 341 13.91 19.07 -28.45
CA HIS A 341 15.14 19.22 -29.24
C HIS A 341 15.20 20.61 -29.86
N ALA A 342 16.40 21.00 -30.27
CA ALA A 342 16.62 22.26 -30.97
C ALA A 342 15.70 22.37 -32.21
N GLY A 343 14.91 23.44 -32.26
CA GLY A 343 13.94 23.71 -33.32
C GLY A 343 12.49 23.34 -32.99
N ASP A 344 12.25 22.57 -31.92
CA ASP A 344 10.89 22.17 -31.53
C ASP A 344 10.09 23.36 -30.99
N ASN A 345 8.83 23.49 -31.41
CA ASN A 345 7.89 24.43 -30.81
C ASN A 345 7.28 23.79 -29.56
N ILE A 346 7.61 24.30 -28.39
CA ILE A 346 7.13 23.78 -27.10
C ILE A 346 5.66 24.18 -26.89
N VAL A 347 5.33 25.43 -27.20
CA VAL A 347 3.95 25.92 -27.30
C VAL A 347 3.81 26.78 -28.54
N THR A 348 2.61 26.77 -29.14
CA THR A 348 2.29 27.55 -30.34
C THR A 348 1.22 28.58 -30.02
N GLU A 349 1.41 29.81 -30.49
CA GLU A 349 0.43 30.89 -30.37
C GLU A 349 -0.95 30.47 -30.93
N GLY A 350 -2.02 30.85 -30.24
CA GLY A 350 -3.39 30.51 -30.60
C GLY A 350 -3.84 29.10 -30.17
N ALA A 351 -2.92 28.21 -29.80
CA ALA A 351 -3.28 26.89 -29.28
C ALA A 351 -3.91 27.00 -27.88
N THR A 352 -4.72 26.01 -27.48
CA THR A 352 -5.21 25.94 -26.10
C THR A 352 -4.06 25.59 -25.15
N GLY A 353 -3.96 26.27 -24.01
CA GLY A 353 -2.95 25.98 -22.99
C GLY A 353 -3.51 25.22 -21.81
N ASP A 354 -2.97 24.04 -21.54
CA ASP A 354 -3.35 23.14 -20.43
C ASP A 354 -2.21 22.86 -19.45
N LYS A 355 -0.99 23.31 -19.77
CA LYS A 355 0.23 23.11 -18.98
C LYS A 355 0.96 24.41 -18.68
N PHE A 356 1.64 24.42 -17.54
CA PHE A 356 2.61 25.43 -17.12
C PHE A 356 4.02 24.81 -17.22
N TYR A 357 5.00 25.62 -17.63
CA TYR A 357 6.36 25.15 -17.90
C TYR A 357 7.39 25.94 -17.12
N LEU A 358 8.33 25.23 -16.51
CA LEU A 358 9.51 25.77 -15.82
C LEU A 358 10.76 25.25 -16.54
N ILE A 359 11.67 26.13 -16.93
CA ILE A 359 12.87 25.75 -17.70
C ILE A 359 13.95 25.27 -16.74
N GLU A 360 14.25 23.97 -16.78
CA GLU A 360 15.29 23.33 -15.99
C GLU A 360 16.67 23.51 -16.64
N SER A 361 16.74 23.36 -17.96
CA SER A 361 17.96 23.58 -18.75
C SER A 361 17.65 23.95 -20.20
N GLY A 362 18.58 24.63 -20.85
CA GLY A 362 18.46 25.07 -22.24
C GLY A 362 17.92 26.49 -22.37
N THR A 363 17.72 26.89 -23.62
CA THR A 363 17.30 28.24 -24.01
C THR A 363 16.13 28.16 -24.98
N CYS A 364 15.10 28.97 -24.72
CA CYS A 364 13.95 29.11 -25.60
C CYS A 364 13.84 30.52 -26.16
N GLU A 365 13.33 30.62 -27.38
CA GLU A 365 12.94 31.88 -28.02
C GLU A 365 11.43 32.05 -27.91
N ILE A 366 10.99 33.23 -27.50
CA ILE A 366 9.58 33.62 -27.46
C ILE A 366 9.31 34.52 -28.67
N SER A 367 8.30 34.19 -29.46
CA SER A 367 7.89 34.97 -30.63
C SER A 367 6.36 35.10 -30.71
N LYS A 368 5.90 36.22 -31.27
CA LYS A 368 4.50 36.45 -31.63
C LYS A 368 4.38 36.69 -33.13
N GLN A 369 3.27 36.27 -33.72
CA GLN A 369 3.00 36.50 -35.14
C GLN A 369 2.93 37.99 -35.50
N SER A 370 2.45 38.84 -34.58
CA SER A 370 2.32 40.29 -34.78
C SER A 370 3.62 41.08 -34.61
N GLU A 371 4.48 40.67 -33.66
CA GLU A 371 5.64 41.44 -33.18
C GLU A 371 6.98 40.81 -33.54
N GLY A 372 6.99 39.59 -34.07
CA GLY A 372 8.22 38.83 -34.32
C GLY A 372 8.81 38.25 -33.02
N VAL A 373 10.15 38.15 -32.96
CA VAL A 373 10.85 37.61 -31.78
C VAL A 373 10.84 38.65 -30.66
N ILE A 374 10.26 38.29 -29.51
CA ILE A 374 10.13 39.15 -28.33
C ILE A 374 11.39 39.08 -27.47
N GLY A 375 11.96 37.88 -27.32
CA GLY A 375 13.14 37.67 -26.49
C GLY A 375 13.45 36.20 -26.28
N THR A 376 14.45 35.95 -25.44
CA THR A 376 14.89 34.60 -25.06
C THR A 376 14.78 34.39 -23.56
N ILE A 377 14.44 33.17 -23.16
CA ILE A 377 14.33 32.74 -21.77
C ILE A 377 15.16 31.47 -21.55
N GLY A 378 15.69 31.30 -20.35
CA GLY A 378 16.56 30.17 -20.04
C GLY A 378 16.26 29.56 -18.67
N LYS A 379 17.23 28.82 -18.13
CA LYS A 379 17.12 28.15 -16.83
C LYS A 379 16.59 29.09 -15.74
N GLY A 380 15.58 28.62 -15.00
CA GLY A 380 14.96 29.34 -13.88
C GLY A 380 13.81 30.27 -14.30
N ASN A 381 13.64 30.53 -15.59
CA ASN A 381 12.45 31.19 -16.12
C ASN A 381 11.30 30.18 -16.32
N TYR A 382 10.11 30.72 -16.56
CA TYR A 382 8.88 29.98 -16.77
C TYR A 382 8.08 30.57 -17.93
N PHE A 383 7.08 29.81 -18.40
CA PHE A 383 6.11 30.30 -19.37
C PHE A 383 4.81 29.49 -19.33
N GLY A 384 3.75 30.06 -19.92
CA GLY A 384 2.46 29.40 -20.08
C GLY A 384 1.46 29.65 -18.95
N GLU A 385 1.80 30.52 -18.00
CA GLU A 385 0.96 30.98 -16.89
C GLU A 385 -0.30 31.70 -17.37
N VAL A 386 -0.19 32.58 -18.37
CA VAL A 386 -1.31 33.43 -18.84
C VAL A 386 -2.49 32.59 -19.34
N ALA A 387 -2.20 31.51 -20.07
CA ALA A 387 -3.24 30.62 -20.59
C ALA A 387 -4.02 29.89 -19.50
N LEU A 388 -3.37 29.63 -18.34
CA LEU A 388 -4.00 28.96 -17.21
C LEU A 388 -4.68 29.93 -16.25
N LEU A 389 -4.19 31.16 -16.15
CA LEU A 389 -4.74 32.21 -15.29
C LEU A 389 -6.05 32.78 -15.84
N ASN A 390 -6.07 33.06 -17.15
CA ASN A 390 -7.16 33.82 -17.79
C ASN A 390 -8.04 32.95 -18.70
N ASP A 391 -7.80 31.63 -18.76
CA ASP A 391 -8.47 30.72 -19.69
C ASP A 391 -8.39 31.16 -21.16
N LEU A 392 -7.27 31.79 -21.52
CA LEU A 392 -6.98 32.30 -22.86
C LEU A 392 -6.15 31.31 -23.69
N PRO A 393 -6.22 31.37 -25.04
CA PRO A 393 -5.25 30.67 -25.87
C PRO A 393 -3.82 31.16 -25.60
N ARG A 394 -2.82 30.37 -26.00
CA ARG A 394 -1.40 30.74 -25.90
C ARG A 394 -1.16 32.06 -26.63
N GLN A 395 -0.59 33.03 -25.93
CA GLN A 395 -0.37 34.39 -26.44
C GLN A 395 0.92 34.55 -27.25
N ALA A 396 1.80 33.54 -27.23
CA ALA A 396 3.06 33.54 -27.96
C ALA A 396 3.48 32.09 -28.27
N THR A 397 4.34 31.95 -29.27
CA THR A 397 5.03 30.69 -29.60
C THR A 397 6.35 30.65 -28.84
N VAL A 398 6.64 29.54 -28.17
CA VAL A 398 7.93 29.30 -27.52
C VAL A 398 8.63 28.16 -28.24
N LYS A 399 9.82 28.45 -28.77
CA LYS A 399 10.62 27.52 -29.56
C LYS A 399 11.94 27.20 -28.86
N ALA A 400 12.31 25.93 -28.83
CA ALA A 400 13.60 25.50 -28.31
C ALA A 400 14.74 25.91 -29.26
N LEU A 401 15.74 26.64 -28.76
CA LEU A 401 16.94 26.99 -29.54
C LEU A 401 18.02 25.91 -29.46
N ASP A 402 18.09 25.21 -28.32
CA ASP A 402 18.96 24.08 -28.05
C ASP A 402 18.14 22.90 -27.50
N ASN A 403 18.79 21.90 -26.89
CA ASN A 403 18.07 20.83 -26.20
C ASN A 403 17.55 21.35 -24.86
N VAL A 404 16.24 21.53 -24.76
CA VAL A 404 15.56 22.12 -23.60
C VAL A 404 14.93 21.02 -22.75
N ILE A 405 15.15 21.10 -21.45
CA ILE A 405 14.47 20.26 -20.45
C ILE A 405 13.57 21.18 -19.64
N VAL A 406 12.29 20.85 -19.58
CA VAL A 406 11.29 21.59 -18.81
C VAL A 406 10.61 20.69 -17.80
N ALA A 407 10.31 21.27 -16.63
CA ALA A 407 9.38 20.70 -15.68
C ALA A 407 7.97 21.25 -15.97
N THR A 408 7.01 20.36 -16.17
CA THR A 408 5.62 20.68 -16.53
C THR A 408 4.68 20.42 -15.37
N LEU A 409 3.67 21.29 -15.27
CA LEU A 409 2.58 21.18 -14.32
C LEU A 409 1.24 21.33 -15.06
N ASP A 410 0.37 20.36 -14.91
CA ASP A 410 -0.96 20.40 -15.53
C ASP A 410 -1.85 21.46 -14.88
N LYS A 411 -2.85 21.96 -15.61
CA LYS A 411 -3.82 22.98 -15.15
C LYS A 411 -4.41 22.67 -13.76
N SER A 412 -4.79 21.43 -13.50
CA SER A 412 -5.35 21.02 -12.21
C SER A 412 -4.32 21.10 -11.07
N GLY A 413 -3.07 20.74 -11.36
CA GLY A 413 -1.93 20.92 -10.46
C GLY A 413 -1.63 22.38 -10.21
N PHE A 414 -1.62 23.19 -11.27
CA PHE A 414 -1.38 24.64 -11.22
C PHE A 414 -2.35 25.34 -10.27
N THR A 415 -3.67 25.17 -10.47
CA THR A 415 -4.69 25.82 -9.63
C THR A 415 -4.66 25.34 -8.18
N ARG A 416 -4.38 24.04 -7.95
CA ARG A 416 -4.45 23.45 -6.60
C ARG A 416 -3.19 23.67 -5.77
N LEU A 417 -2.01 23.71 -6.39
CA LEU A 417 -0.72 23.64 -5.70
C LEU A 417 0.03 24.97 -5.64
N LEU A 418 -0.20 25.88 -6.60
CA LEU A 418 0.53 27.15 -6.61
C LEU A 418 -0.03 28.21 -5.67
N GLY A 419 -1.30 28.11 -5.25
CA GLY A 419 -1.90 28.88 -4.16
C GLY A 419 -1.40 30.33 -4.07
N PRO A 420 -0.58 30.71 -3.06
CA PRO A 420 -0.05 32.08 -2.90
C PRO A 420 0.82 32.59 -4.05
N ALA A 421 1.54 31.71 -4.76
CA ALA A 421 2.36 32.09 -5.91
C ALA A 421 1.51 32.52 -7.11
N LEU A 422 0.21 32.20 -7.11
CA LEU A 422 -0.72 32.65 -8.15
C LEU A 422 -0.84 34.18 -8.17
N ASP A 423 -0.78 34.82 -7.00
CA ASP A 423 -0.90 36.28 -6.91
C ASP A 423 0.34 36.97 -7.50
N LEU A 424 1.55 36.45 -7.22
CA LEU A 424 2.79 36.92 -7.86
C LEU A 424 2.79 36.69 -9.38
N LEU A 425 2.25 35.56 -9.83
CA LEU A 425 2.11 35.27 -11.26
C LEU A 425 1.14 36.24 -11.94
N ARG A 426 0.08 36.67 -11.24
CA ARG A 426 -0.88 37.67 -11.72
C ARG A 426 -0.28 39.07 -11.78
N GLU A 427 0.54 39.45 -10.81
CA GLU A 427 1.24 40.76 -10.83
C GLU A 427 2.17 40.90 -12.05
N HIS A 428 2.76 39.80 -12.49
CA HIS A 428 3.65 39.75 -13.65
C HIS A 428 2.95 39.40 -14.97
N ASP A 429 1.61 39.33 -15.00
CA ASP A 429 0.85 39.00 -16.22
C ASP A 429 0.87 40.19 -17.21
N PRO A 430 1.47 40.04 -18.41
CA PRO A 430 1.52 41.11 -19.42
C PRO A 430 0.15 41.43 -20.04
N THR A 431 -0.87 40.61 -19.79
CA THR A 431 -2.24 40.81 -20.27
C THR A 431 -3.18 41.39 -19.21
N ALA A 432 -2.73 41.54 -17.96
CA ALA A 432 -3.50 42.19 -16.91
C ALA A 432 -3.68 43.68 -17.25
N VAL A 433 -4.90 44.04 -17.59
CA VAL A 433 -5.29 45.45 -17.78
C VAL A 433 -5.27 46.10 -16.40
N HIS A 434 -4.38 47.08 -16.18
CA HIS A 434 -4.41 47.96 -15.01
C HIS A 434 -5.70 48.77 -14.92
#